data_AF-R1CUL9-F1
#
_entry.id   AF-R1CUL9-F1
#
_cell.length_a   1.000
_cell.length_b   1.000
_cell.length_c   1.000
_cell.angle_alpha   90.00
_cell.angle_beta   90.00
_cell.angle_gamma   90.00
#
_symmetry.space_group_name_H-M   'P 1'
#
loop_
_entity.id
_entity.type
_entity.pdbx_description
1 polymer ?
#
loop_
_entity_poly.entity_id
_entity_poly.type
_entity_poly.pdbx_seq_one_letter_code
_entity_poly.pdbx_strand_id
1 'polypeptide(L)'
;MVSMARPLLADPDFVNKARDGTRSHEAPLNLAVVGAGPAGLACATVAAERGHKVTLFDRSPSIGGQFNLAKQVPGKEEFYETLRYFTHKLAALPTISLQLATEADASTLAGYDRVVLATGVVPRSLSLPGWDHPKVAPYVDVLQRRAAVGERVAIVGAGGIGFDVAEFLMHRADEAAAAAADALTAPSLPQTEQFLAEWGIDPDAMATRGGLLEAVAGGGGGGGGSG
;
A
#
# COMPACT_ATOMS: atom_id res chain seq x y z
N MET A 1 10.23 -12.35 -4.83
CA MET A 1 10.26 -11.96 -3.40
C MET A 1 11.33 -10.89 -3.20
N VAL A 2 10.99 -9.60 -3.35
CA VAL A 2 11.90 -8.50 -3.00
C VAL A 2 11.89 -8.40 -1.48
N SER A 3 13.03 -8.65 -0.85
CA SER A 3 13.21 -8.57 0.60
C SER A 3 13.00 -7.12 1.07
N MET A 4 11.76 -6.80 1.45
CA MET A 4 11.42 -5.54 2.13
C MET A 4 11.89 -5.51 3.60
N ALA A 5 12.41 -6.63 4.12
CA ALA A 5 12.84 -6.76 5.51
C ALA A 5 14.32 -6.40 5.76
N ARG A 6 15.12 -6.14 4.72
CA ARG A 6 16.57 -5.93 4.89
C ARG A 6 17.07 -4.55 5.33
N PRO A 7 16.31 -3.43 5.29
CA PRO A 7 16.81 -2.18 5.89
C PRO A 7 16.71 -2.18 7.43
N LEU A 8 15.89 -3.04 8.02
CA LEU A 8 15.53 -2.97 9.44
C LEU A 8 16.48 -3.72 10.39
N LEU A 9 17.35 -4.61 9.91
CA LEU A 9 18.07 -5.56 10.76
C LEU A 9 19.60 -5.55 10.66
N ALA A 10 20.22 -4.76 9.78
CA ALA A 10 21.66 -4.91 9.51
C ALA A 10 22.51 -3.63 9.57
N ASP A 11 21.91 -2.47 9.85
CA ASP A 11 22.68 -1.24 9.98
C ASP A 11 22.64 -0.73 11.44
N PRO A 12 23.70 -0.98 12.23
CA PRO A 12 23.83 -0.44 13.58
C PRO A 12 23.76 1.09 13.56
N ASP A 13 24.22 1.77 12.50
CA ASP A 13 24.14 3.22 12.39
C ASP A 13 22.70 3.69 12.10
N PHE A 14 21.88 2.91 11.38
CA PHE A 14 20.45 3.20 11.20
C PHE A 14 19.66 3.04 12.51
N VAL A 15 19.94 1.98 13.26
CA VAL A 15 19.35 1.72 14.60
C VAL A 15 19.84 2.75 15.63
N ASN A 16 21.12 3.12 15.59
CA ASN A 16 21.71 4.12 16.48
C ASN A 16 21.32 5.56 16.11
N LYS A 17 20.97 5.85 14.85
CA LYS A 17 20.47 7.18 14.43
C LYS A 17 19.11 7.53 15.04
N ALA A 18 18.30 6.53 15.37
CA ALA A 18 17.11 6.71 16.20
C ALA A 18 17.46 7.01 17.67
N ARG A 19 18.59 6.49 18.17
CA ARG A 19 19.06 6.67 19.56
C ARG A 19 19.81 7.99 19.79
N ASP A 20 20.56 8.46 18.79
CA ASP A 20 21.44 9.64 18.90
C ASP A 20 20.81 10.94 18.32
N GLY A 21 19.50 10.93 18.03
CA GLY A 21 18.89 11.85 17.08
C GLY A 21 17.68 12.66 17.51
N THR A 22 17.31 12.74 18.79
CA THR A 22 16.24 13.66 19.27
C THR A 22 16.81 15.01 19.70
N ARG A 23 17.61 15.65 18.84
CA ARG A 23 17.90 17.07 19.02
C ARG A 23 16.62 17.84 18.78
N SER A 24 16.08 18.45 19.83
CA SER A 24 15.07 19.49 19.71
C SER A 24 15.64 20.63 18.87
N HIS A 25 14.84 21.17 17.96
CA HIS A 25 15.16 22.47 17.39
C HIS A 25 15.01 23.52 18.51
N GLU A 26 15.92 24.49 18.59
CA GLU A 26 15.85 25.56 19.61
C GLU A 26 14.56 26.40 19.50
N ALA A 27 13.89 26.39 18.33
CA ALA A 27 12.58 27.02 18.11
C ALA A 27 11.68 26.18 17.15
N PRO A 28 10.37 26.07 17.44
CA PRO A 28 9.39 25.43 16.54
C PRO A 28 9.27 26.14 15.18
N LEU A 29 9.50 25.39 14.10
CA LEU A 29 9.15 25.81 12.72
C LEU A 29 7.70 25.46 12.35
N ASN A 30 7.15 26.22 11.40
CA ASN A 30 5.89 25.95 10.69
C ASN A 30 6.17 25.28 9.34
N LEU A 31 5.76 24.03 9.18
CA LEU A 31 6.10 23.17 8.05
C LEU A 31 4.88 22.84 7.21
N ALA A 32 5.02 22.85 5.88
CA ALA A 32 4.06 22.24 4.98
C ALA A 32 4.60 20.90 4.46
N VAL A 33 3.77 19.86 4.53
CA VAL A 33 4.06 18.55 3.93
C VAL A 33 3.00 18.29 2.86
N VAL A 34 3.41 18.06 1.62
CA VAL A 34 2.50 17.90 0.48
C VAL A 34 2.43 16.43 0.07
N GLY A 35 1.32 15.77 0.38
CA GLY A 35 1.02 14.36 0.11
C GLY A 35 0.94 13.54 1.40
N ALA A 36 -0.24 13.08 1.77
CA ALA A 36 -0.52 12.19 2.90
C ALA A 36 -0.35 10.71 2.52
N GLY A 37 0.60 10.40 1.63
CA GLY A 37 1.14 9.05 1.45
C GLY A 37 2.11 8.65 2.58
N PRO A 38 2.67 7.42 2.57
CA PRO A 38 3.52 6.92 3.65
C PRO A 38 4.71 7.84 3.98
N ALA A 39 5.33 8.45 2.96
CA ALA A 39 6.44 9.38 3.16
C ALA A 39 6.02 10.67 3.89
N GLY A 40 4.90 11.28 3.49
CA GLY A 40 4.41 12.50 4.13
C GLY A 40 3.80 12.25 5.50
N LEU A 41 3.12 11.11 5.69
CA LEU A 41 2.63 10.69 7.00
C LEU A 41 3.78 10.54 8.01
N ALA A 42 4.84 9.80 7.64
CA ALA A 42 6.01 9.64 8.50
C ALA A 42 6.72 10.98 8.77
N CYS A 43 6.88 11.83 7.74
CA CYS A 43 7.49 13.15 7.90
C CYS A 43 6.68 14.03 8.85
N ALA A 44 5.36 14.11 8.66
CA ALA A 44 4.47 14.94 9.46
C ALA A 44 4.46 14.51 10.93
N THR A 45 4.34 13.20 11.21
CA THR A 45 4.32 12.70 12.58
C THR A 45 5.65 12.92 13.29
N VAL A 46 6.78 12.61 12.63
CA VAL A 46 8.11 12.79 13.25
C VAL A 46 8.43 14.27 13.47
N ALA A 47 8.04 15.16 12.54
CA ALA A 47 8.24 16.59 12.71
C ALA A 47 7.39 17.16 13.85
N ALA A 48 6.13 16.73 13.97
CA ALA A 48 5.26 17.13 15.07
C ALA A 48 5.76 16.61 16.43
N GLU A 49 6.24 15.37 16.51
CA GLU A 49 6.88 14.80 17.71
C GLU A 49 8.14 15.57 18.13
N ARG A 50 8.81 16.23 17.18
CA ARG A 50 9.94 17.13 17.43
C ARG A 50 9.54 18.56 17.82
N GLY A 51 8.24 18.82 17.96
CA GLY A 51 7.70 20.11 18.39
C GLY A 51 7.40 21.11 17.27
N HIS A 52 7.49 20.71 16.00
CA HIS A 52 7.12 21.57 14.88
C HIS A 52 5.60 21.66 14.71
N LYS A 53 5.13 22.78 14.16
CA LYS A 53 3.77 22.91 13.63
C LYS A 53 3.76 22.39 12.21
N VAL A 54 2.83 21.51 11.86
CA VAL A 54 2.78 20.87 10.55
C VAL A 54 1.41 21.08 9.93
N THR A 55 1.36 21.49 8.67
CA THR A 55 0.17 21.31 7.83
C THR A 55 0.45 20.22 6.82
N LEU A 56 -0.34 19.14 6.87
CA LEU A 56 -0.25 18.01 5.95
C LEU A 56 -1.37 18.10 4.92
N PHE A 57 -1.01 18.32 3.66
CA PHE A 57 -1.95 18.44 2.55
C PHE A 57 -2.07 17.12 1.79
N ASP A 58 -3.27 16.78 1.31
CA ASP A 58 -3.46 15.80 0.26
C ASP A 58 -4.69 16.15 -0.59
N ARG A 59 -4.60 15.97 -1.90
CA ARG A 59 -5.72 16.13 -2.84
C ARG A 59 -6.78 15.05 -2.66
N SER A 60 -6.41 13.89 -2.11
CA SER A 60 -7.30 12.80 -1.79
C SER A 60 -8.16 13.16 -0.56
N PRO A 61 -9.43 12.71 -0.49
CA PRO A 61 -10.26 12.86 0.70
C PRO A 61 -9.83 11.94 1.87
N SER A 62 -8.80 11.12 1.68
CA SER A 62 -8.27 10.19 2.69
C SER A 62 -6.75 10.09 2.62
N ILE A 63 -6.12 9.81 3.77
CA ILE A 63 -4.69 9.52 3.85
C ILE A 63 -4.37 8.16 3.20
N GLY A 64 -3.10 7.96 2.89
CA GLY A 64 -2.52 6.65 2.55
C GLY A 64 -1.84 6.59 1.20
N GLY A 65 -2.21 7.45 0.25
CA GLY A 65 -1.63 7.46 -1.09
C GLY A 65 -1.63 6.05 -1.71
N GLN A 66 -0.46 5.56 -2.15
CA GLN A 66 -0.33 4.25 -2.78
C GLN A 66 -0.65 3.06 -1.85
N PHE A 67 -0.65 3.23 -0.52
CA PHE A 67 -1.09 2.17 0.39
C PHE A 67 -2.58 1.87 0.23
N ASN A 68 -3.39 2.83 -0.22
CA ASN A 68 -4.79 2.56 -0.55
C ASN A 68 -4.97 1.69 -1.79
N LEU A 69 -3.96 1.60 -2.68
CA LEU A 69 -3.93 0.60 -3.75
C LEU A 69 -3.40 -0.73 -3.22
N ALA A 70 -2.26 -0.70 -2.51
CA ALA A 70 -1.57 -1.90 -2.05
C ALA A 70 -2.43 -2.76 -1.11
N LYS A 71 -3.21 -2.14 -0.23
CA LYS A 71 -4.07 -2.86 0.73
C LYS A 71 -5.22 -3.64 0.08
N GLN A 72 -5.51 -3.38 -1.21
CA GLN A 72 -6.54 -4.10 -1.96
C GLN A 72 -6.01 -5.38 -2.62
N VAL A 73 -4.69 -5.58 -2.58
CA VAL A 73 -4.05 -6.77 -3.14
C VAL A 73 -4.14 -7.89 -2.10
N PRO A 74 -4.61 -9.10 -2.47
CA PRO A 74 -4.64 -10.25 -1.57
C PRO A 74 -3.27 -10.53 -0.93
N GLY A 75 -3.27 -10.80 0.38
CA GLY A 75 -2.06 -11.00 1.17
C GLY A 75 -1.34 -9.72 1.61
N LYS A 76 -1.95 -8.55 1.37
CA LYS A 76 -1.40 -7.23 1.76
C LYS A 76 -2.35 -6.42 2.65
N GLU A 77 -3.26 -7.10 3.32
CA GLU A 77 -4.28 -6.53 4.22
C GLU A 77 -3.63 -5.78 5.39
N GLU A 78 -2.41 -6.15 5.80
CA GLU A 78 -1.65 -5.47 6.85
C GLU A 78 -1.39 -3.97 6.56
N PHE A 79 -1.52 -3.51 5.31
CA PHE A 79 -1.45 -2.08 5.02
C PHE A 79 -2.65 -1.30 5.60
N TYR A 80 -3.80 -1.94 5.87
CA TYR A 80 -4.88 -1.33 6.67
C TYR A 80 -4.37 -0.95 8.07
N GLU A 81 -3.59 -1.82 8.71
CA GLU A 81 -3.04 -1.58 10.04
C GLU A 81 -2.04 -0.43 10.06
N THR A 82 -1.23 -0.30 9.01
CA THR A 82 -0.32 0.85 8.90
C THR A 82 -1.09 2.16 8.76
N LEU A 83 -2.18 2.19 8.00
CA LEU A 83 -3.04 3.37 7.87
C LEU A 83 -3.80 3.65 9.18
N ARG A 84 -4.25 2.61 9.89
CA ARG A 84 -4.85 2.74 11.22
C ARG A 84 -3.86 3.35 12.22
N TYR A 85 -2.62 2.87 12.24
CA TYR A 85 -1.53 3.43 13.06
C TYR A 85 -1.33 4.93 12.78
N PHE A 86 -1.20 5.33 11.52
CA PHE A 86 -1.03 6.75 11.18
C PHE A 86 -2.27 7.57 11.51
N THR A 87 -3.48 7.02 11.32
CA THR A 87 -4.73 7.68 11.73
C THR A 87 -4.71 8.01 13.21
N HIS A 88 -4.35 7.05 14.07
CA HIS A 88 -4.23 7.29 15.51
C HIS A 88 -3.09 8.25 15.86
N LYS A 89 -1.93 8.17 15.18
CA LYS A 89 -0.82 9.10 15.41
C LYS A 89 -1.19 10.54 15.07
N LEU A 90 -1.87 10.77 13.94
CA LEU A 90 -2.34 12.10 13.56
C LEU A 90 -3.33 12.65 14.60
N ALA A 91 -4.25 11.82 15.09
CA ALA A 91 -5.20 12.21 16.14
C ALA A 91 -4.51 12.54 17.48
N ALA A 92 -3.39 11.86 17.80
CA ALA A 92 -2.63 12.09 19.02
C ALA A 92 -1.68 13.32 18.95
N LEU A 93 -1.47 13.90 17.77
CA LEU A 93 -0.52 14.99 17.53
C LEU A 93 -1.25 16.28 17.12
N PRO A 94 -1.74 17.08 18.08
CA PRO A 94 -2.60 18.24 17.80
C PRO A 94 -1.90 19.39 17.07
N THR A 95 -0.56 19.35 16.96
CA THR A 95 0.23 20.31 16.18
C THR A 95 0.21 20.04 14.68
N ILE A 96 -0.44 18.94 14.24
CA ILE A 96 -0.67 18.63 12.84
C ILE A 96 -2.07 19.13 12.43
N SER A 97 -2.12 20.03 11.45
CA SER A 97 -3.34 20.38 10.72
C SER A 97 -3.42 19.53 9.45
N LEU A 98 -4.40 18.63 9.39
CA LEU A 98 -4.63 17.77 8.23
C LEU A 98 -5.60 18.44 7.25
N GLN A 99 -5.16 18.66 6.01
CA GLN A 99 -5.90 19.30 4.92
C GLN A 99 -6.10 18.29 3.78
N LEU A 100 -7.13 17.46 3.90
CA LEU A 100 -7.53 16.51 2.85
C LEU A 100 -8.42 17.18 1.80
N ALA A 101 -8.62 16.52 0.67
CA ALA A 101 -9.34 17.08 -0.49
C ALA A 101 -8.82 18.48 -0.90
N THR A 102 -7.53 18.74 -0.66
CA THR A 102 -6.90 20.04 -0.84
C THR A 102 -5.63 19.88 -1.68
N GLU A 103 -5.65 20.42 -2.88
CA GLU A 103 -4.46 20.48 -3.74
C GLU A 103 -3.61 21.69 -3.34
N ALA A 104 -2.35 21.45 -2.97
CA ALA A 104 -1.43 22.50 -2.58
C ALA A 104 -0.68 23.04 -3.81
N ASP A 105 -0.68 24.35 -3.97
CA ASP A 105 0.08 25.06 -5.00
C ASP A 105 1.15 25.98 -4.41
N ALA A 106 1.95 26.61 -5.27
CA ALA A 106 3.02 27.51 -4.80
C ALA A 106 2.50 28.66 -3.93
N SER A 107 1.29 29.15 -4.18
CA SER A 107 0.70 30.24 -3.41
C SER A 107 0.29 29.80 -2.00
N THR A 108 -0.31 28.61 -1.90
CA THR A 108 -0.71 27.96 -0.65
C THR A 108 0.50 27.68 0.24
N LEU A 109 1.66 27.40 -0.38
CA LEU A 109 2.88 26.99 0.32
C LEU A 109 3.80 28.15 0.73
N ALA A 110 3.54 29.38 0.27
CA ALA A 110 4.44 30.52 0.42
C ALA A 110 4.69 30.96 1.87
N GLY A 111 3.76 30.68 2.79
CA GLY A 111 3.81 31.14 4.19
C GLY A 111 4.49 30.18 5.18
N TYR A 112 5.05 29.06 4.71
CA TYR A 112 5.68 28.07 5.57
C TYR A 112 7.19 28.26 5.64
N ASP A 113 7.79 27.98 6.80
CA ASP A 113 9.24 28.07 6.97
C ASP A 113 9.96 27.06 6.08
N ARG A 114 9.40 25.86 5.93
CA ARG A 114 9.91 24.81 5.05
C ARG A 114 8.75 24.03 4.43
N VAL A 115 8.99 23.54 3.22
CA VAL A 115 8.06 22.71 2.45
C VAL A 115 8.73 21.37 2.17
N VAL A 116 8.00 20.28 2.44
CA VAL A 116 8.40 18.91 2.10
C VAL A 116 7.46 18.38 1.04
N LEU A 117 8.01 18.06 -0.14
CA LEU A 117 7.25 17.46 -1.23
C LEU A 117 7.27 15.93 -1.09
N ALA A 118 6.10 15.36 -0.80
CA ALA A 118 5.86 13.93 -0.66
C ALA A 118 4.73 13.47 -1.60
N THR A 119 4.69 14.04 -2.81
CA THR A 119 3.58 13.98 -3.78
C THR A 119 3.39 12.63 -4.47
N GLY A 120 4.17 11.61 -4.10
CA GLY A 120 4.09 10.27 -4.68
C GLY A 120 4.71 10.18 -6.08
N VAL A 121 4.10 9.35 -6.93
CA VAL A 121 4.64 8.98 -8.25
C VAL A 121 3.56 9.06 -9.32
N VAL A 122 4.00 9.28 -10.56
CA VAL A 122 3.15 9.15 -11.75
C VAL A 122 3.54 7.86 -12.47
N PRO A 123 2.58 6.95 -12.80
CA PRO A 123 2.86 5.77 -13.60
C PRO A 123 3.61 6.12 -14.89
N ARG A 124 4.63 5.33 -15.22
CA ARG A 124 5.42 5.54 -16.43
C ARG A 124 4.56 5.27 -17.67
N SER A 125 4.54 6.22 -18.60
CA SER A 125 4.00 6.00 -19.94
C SER A 125 5.03 5.26 -20.81
N LEU A 126 4.58 4.28 -21.58
CA LEU A 126 5.42 3.58 -22.55
C LEU A 126 5.14 4.10 -23.96
N SER A 127 6.20 4.29 -24.74
CA SER A 127 6.08 4.60 -26.17
C SER A 127 6.26 3.30 -26.96
N LEU A 128 5.15 2.61 -27.20
CA LEU A 128 5.09 1.38 -27.99
C LEU A 128 3.98 1.51 -29.03
N PRO A 129 4.15 0.95 -30.24
CA PRO A 129 3.07 0.89 -31.22
C PRO A 129 1.81 0.25 -30.63
N GLY A 130 0.67 0.95 -30.71
CA GLY A 130 -0.61 0.49 -30.17
C GLY A 130 -0.80 0.67 -28.66
N TRP A 131 0.05 1.46 -27.98
CA TRP A 131 -0.10 1.75 -26.54
C TRP A 131 -1.38 2.52 -26.18
N ASP A 132 -1.98 3.20 -27.15
CA ASP A 132 -3.26 3.90 -27.05
C ASP A 132 -4.49 3.01 -27.32
N HIS A 133 -4.28 1.70 -27.60
CA HIS A 133 -5.38 0.78 -27.85
C HIS A 133 -6.31 0.67 -26.62
N PRO A 134 -7.65 0.61 -26.79
CA PRO A 134 -8.62 0.49 -25.68
C PRO A 134 -8.47 -0.70 -24.71
N LYS A 135 -7.52 -1.60 -24.97
CA LYS A 135 -7.22 -2.77 -24.13
C LYS A 135 -6.07 -2.49 -23.16
N VAL A 136 -5.35 -1.38 -23.33
CA VAL A 136 -4.28 -0.95 -22.44
C VAL A 136 -4.91 -0.29 -21.24
N ALA A 137 -4.76 -0.90 -20.07
CA ALA A 137 -5.25 -0.39 -18.80
C ALA A 137 -4.08 -0.12 -17.84
N PRO A 138 -3.97 1.09 -17.26
CA PRO A 138 -3.01 1.36 -16.20
C PRO A 138 -3.28 0.48 -14.96
N TYR A 139 -2.22 0.06 -14.27
CA TYR A 139 -2.36 -0.77 -13.06
C TYR A 139 -3.25 -0.11 -11.98
N VAL A 140 -3.21 1.22 -11.88
CA VAL A 140 -4.04 1.98 -10.93
C VAL A 140 -5.52 1.76 -11.23
N ASP A 141 -5.91 1.77 -12.50
CA ASP A 141 -7.31 1.57 -12.91
C ASP A 141 -7.76 0.13 -12.73
N VAL A 142 -6.85 -0.83 -12.91
CA VAL A 142 -7.12 -2.25 -12.62
C VAL A 142 -7.35 -2.47 -11.12
N LEU A 143 -6.41 -2.04 -10.27
CA LEU A 143 -6.52 -2.22 -8.81
C LEU A 143 -7.69 -1.46 -8.20
N GLN A 144 -8.09 -0.32 -8.79
CA GLN A 144 -9.28 0.44 -8.37
C GLN A 144 -10.57 -0.05 -9.04
N ARG A 145 -10.53 -1.13 -9.83
CA ARG A 145 -11.68 -1.70 -10.55
C ARG A 145 -12.39 -0.69 -11.48
N ARG A 146 -11.64 0.29 -12.01
CA ARG A 146 -12.12 1.28 -13.00
C ARG A 146 -11.98 0.80 -14.43
N ALA A 147 -11.13 -0.21 -14.67
CA ALA A 147 -10.95 -0.84 -15.96
C ALA A 147 -11.68 -2.19 -16.02
N ALA A 148 -12.34 -2.48 -17.14
CA ALA A 148 -12.87 -3.81 -17.42
C ALA A 148 -11.73 -4.75 -17.83
N VAL A 149 -11.61 -5.89 -17.14
CA VAL A 149 -10.57 -6.89 -17.39
C VAL A 149 -11.22 -8.19 -17.83
N GLY A 150 -10.79 -8.72 -18.97
CA GLY A 150 -11.28 -10.00 -19.51
C GLY A 150 -10.48 -11.20 -18.97
N GLU A 151 -10.86 -12.41 -19.41
CA GLU A 151 -10.26 -13.67 -18.94
C GLU A 151 -8.77 -13.84 -19.31
N ARG A 152 -8.32 -13.20 -20.38
CA ARG A 152 -6.95 -13.30 -20.88
C ARG A 152 -6.27 -11.95 -20.76
N VAL A 153 -5.26 -11.89 -19.90
CA VAL A 153 -4.53 -10.65 -19.58
C VAL A 153 -3.06 -10.83 -19.91
N ALA A 154 -2.48 -9.81 -20.55
CA ALA A 154 -1.04 -9.68 -20.71
C ALA A 154 -0.56 -8.51 -19.84
N ILE A 155 0.39 -8.77 -18.93
CA ILE A 155 0.95 -7.75 -18.04
C ILE A 155 2.28 -7.27 -18.63
N VAL A 156 2.37 -5.97 -18.95
CA VAL A 156 3.58 -5.35 -19.46
C VAL A 156 4.35 -4.70 -18.31
N GLY A 157 5.35 -5.43 -17.81
CA GLY A 157 6.19 -5.01 -16.70
C GLY A 157 6.10 -5.96 -15.51
N ALA A 158 7.26 -6.40 -15.03
CA ALA A 158 7.38 -7.22 -13.83
C ALA A 158 7.59 -6.33 -12.59
N GLY A 159 8.36 -6.80 -11.61
CA GLY A 159 8.59 -6.10 -10.35
C GLY A 159 7.40 -6.18 -9.40
N GLY A 160 7.50 -5.55 -8.24
CA GLY A 160 6.51 -5.69 -7.16
C GLY A 160 5.08 -5.43 -7.62
N ILE A 161 4.85 -4.30 -8.31
CA ILE A 161 3.50 -3.93 -8.79
C ILE A 161 2.98 -4.90 -9.85
N GLY A 162 3.83 -5.39 -10.76
CA GLY A 162 3.39 -6.35 -11.78
C GLY A 162 2.93 -7.67 -11.16
N PHE A 163 3.62 -8.15 -10.14
CA PHE A 163 3.21 -9.33 -9.37
C PHE A 163 1.95 -9.05 -8.54
N ASP A 164 1.81 -7.87 -7.93
CA ASP A 164 0.60 -7.49 -7.20
C ASP A 164 -0.64 -7.46 -8.10
N VAL A 165 -0.50 -6.95 -9.33
CA VAL A 165 -1.60 -6.96 -10.32
C VAL A 165 -1.91 -8.38 -10.76
N ALA A 166 -0.89 -9.23 -10.97
CA ALA A 166 -1.11 -10.62 -11.30
C ALA A 166 -1.89 -11.34 -10.19
N GLU A 167 -1.45 -11.18 -8.94
CA GLU A 167 -2.13 -11.74 -7.76
C GLU A 167 -3.58 -11.25 -7.69
N PHE A 168 -3.78 -9.93 -7.74
CA PHE A 168 -5.12 -9.32 -7.70
C PHE A 168 -6.07 -9.84 -8.80
N LEU A 169 -5.55 -10.16 -9.98
CA LEU A 169 -6.34 -10.67 -11.11
C LEU A 169 -6.60 -12.18 -11.04
N MET A 170 -5.81 -12.94 -10.30
CA MET A 170 -6.04 -14.38 -10.09
C MET A 170 -7.12 -14.64 -9.04
N HIS A 171 -7.32 -13.72 -8.09
CA HIS A 171 -8.39 -13.79 -7.09
C HIS A 171 -9.72 -13.29 -7.66
N ARG A 172 -10.82 -13.98 -7.32
CA ARG A 172 -12.14 -13.55 -7.82
C ARG A 172 -12.54 -12.23 -7.15
N ALA A 173 -13.25 -11.38 -7.88
CA ALA A 173 -13.72 -10.10 -7.35
C ALA A 173 -14.57 -10.24 -6.08
N ASP A 174 -15.34 -11.33 -5.98
CA ASP A 174 -16.19 -11.66 -4.84
C ASP A 174 -15.36 -12.01 -3.59
N GLU A 175 -14.23 -12.72 -3.77
CA GLU A 175 -13.31 -13.14 -2.70
C GLU A 175 -12.51 -11.94 -2.17
N ALA A 176 -11.99 -11.09 -3.06
CA ALA A 176 -11.28 -9.88 -2.68
C ALA A 176 -12.19 -8.83 -1.99
N ALA A 177 -13.47 -8.76 -2.38
CA ALA A 177 -14.45 -7.90 -1.72
C ALA A 177 -14.82 -8.40 -0.32
N ALA A 178 -14.97 -9.73 -0.15
CA ALA A 178 -15.18 -10.35 1.15
C ALA A 178 -13.98 -10.13 2.07
N ALA A 179 -12.75 -10.34 1.59
CA ALA A 179 -11.52 -10.12 2.36
C ALA A 179 -11.35 -8.64 2.80
N ALA A 180 -11.67 -7.68 1.93
CA ALA A 180 -11.61 -6.26 2.27
C ALA A 180 -12.69 -5.82 3.26
N ALA A 181 -13.90 -6.41 3.18
CA ALA A 181 -14.96 -6.18 4.15
C ALA A 181 -14.60 -6.78 5.51
N ASP A 182 -14.04 -7.98 5.52
CA ASP A 182 -13.63 -8.65 6.75
C ASP A 182 -12.46 -7.91 7.41
N ALA A 183 -11.48 -7.41 6.65
CA ALA A 183 -10.40 -6.57 7.19
C ALA A 183 -10.89 -5.27 7.88
N LEU A 184 -12.11 -4.81 7.60
CA LEU A 184 -12.73 -3.63 8.24
C LEU A 184 -13.55 -3.98 9.49
N THR A 185 -13.97 -5.24 9.68
CA THR A 185 -14.87 -5.68 10.76
C THR A 185 -14.35 -6.82 11.63
N ALA A 186 -13.37 -7.58 11.16
CA ALA A 186 -12.74 -8.67 11.87
C ALA A 186 -11.74 -8.13 12.91
N PRO A 187 -11.51 -8.85 14.02
CA PRO A 187 -10.36 -8.57 14.88
C PRO A 187 -9.10 -8.55 14.00
N SER A 188 -8.23 -7.57 14.23
CA SER A 188 -6.97 -7.40 13.52
C SER A 188 -6.24 -8.75 13.43
N LEU A 189 -6.05 -9.21 12.18
CA LEU A 189 -5.45 -10.47 11.71
C LEU A 189 -6.48 -11.52 11.21
N PRO A 190 -6.28 -12.10 10.00
CA PRO A 190 -7.06 -13.26 9.57
C PRO A 190 -6.93 -14.37 10.63
N GLN A 191 -8.03 -15.08 10.88
CA GLN A 191 -8.01 -16.25 11.77
C GLN A 191 -6.95 -17.20 11.21
N THR A 192 -5.97 -17.58 12.03
CA THR A 192 -4.76 -18.33 11.58
C THR A 192 -5.11 -19.48 10.65
N GLU A 193 -6.18 -20.22 10.94
CA GLU A 193 -6.67 -21.33 10.12
C GLU A 193 -7.09 -20.92 8.69
N GLN A 194 -7.76 -19.78 8.53
CA GLN A 194 -8.15 -19.25 7.22
C GLN A 194 -6.92 -18.82 6.42
N PHE A 195 -5.96 -18.14 7.06
CA PHE A 195 -4.71 -17.77 6.43
C PHE A 195 -3.92 -19.00 5.97
N LEU A 196 -3.80 -20.01 6.83
CA LEU A 196 -3.13 -21.26 6.48
C LEU A 196 -3.82 -21.95 5.30
N ALA A 197 -5.15 -21.98 5.27
CA ALA A 197 -5.91 -22.60 4.18
C ALA A 197 -5.74 -21.83 2.86
N GLU A 198 -5.87 -20.50 2.86
CA GLU A 198 -5.75 -19.65 1.68
C GLU A 198 -4.36 -19.76 1.04
N TRP A 199 -3.31 -19.74 1.86
CA TRP A 199 -1.93 -19.81 1.40
C TRP A 199 -1.40 -21.24 1.28
N GLY A 200 -2.27 -22.23 1.48
CA GLY A 200 -1.93 -23.65 1.38
C GLY A 200 -0.79 -24.06 2.30
N ILE A 201 -0.73 -23.55 3.52
CA ILE A 201 0.29 -23.87 4.51
C ILE A 201 -0.17 -25.08 5.33
N ASP A 202 0.69 -26.10 5.44
CA ASP A 202 0.47 -27.27 6.30
C ASP A 202 0.85 -26.91 7.75
N PRO A 203 -0.12 -26.80 8.68
CA PRO A 203 0.17 -26.43 10.07
C PRO A 203 0.77 -27.57 10.91
N ASP A 204 0.59 -28.83 10.50
CA ASP A 204 0.69 -29.97 11.41
C ASP A 204 1.91 -30.86 11.16
N ALA A 205 2.55 -30.84 9.98
CA ALA A 205 3.53 -31.90 9.71
C ALA A 205 4.81 -31.53 8.94
N MET A 206 4.89 -30.39 8.23
CA MET A 206 5.90 -30.25 7.17
C MET A 206 5.95 -31.53 6.29
N ALA A 207 4.80 -32.16 6.06
CA ALA A 207 4.73 -33.48 5.43
C ALA A 207 5.29 -33.43 4.00
N THR A 208 5.26 -32.25 3.40
CA THR A 208 5.88 -31.89 2.13
C THR A 208 7.04 -30.93 2.34
N ARG A 209 8.03 -31.00 1.44
CA ARG A 209 9.16 -30.06 1.45
C ARG A 209 8.64 -28.63 1.26
N GLY A 210 8.84 -27.80 2.28
CA GLY A 210 8.39 -26.40 2.27
C GLY A 210 7.09 -26.13 3.03
N GLY A 211 6.46 -27.15 3.62
CA GLY A 211 5.28 -26.98 4.48
C GLY A 211 4.05 -26.49 3.72
N LEU A 212 3.89 -26.91 2.46
CA LEU A 212 2.76 -26.54 1.61
C LEU A 212 1.81 -27.73 1.41
N LEU A 213 0.52 -27.48 1.48
CA LEU A 213 -0.51 -28.42 1.05
C LEU A 213 -0.28 -28.80 -0.43
N GLU A 214 -0.60 -30.04 -0.80
CA GLU A 214 -0.57 -30.42 -2.21
C GLU A 214 -1.54 -29.53 -3.00
N ALA A 215 -1.08 -29.03 -4.15
CA ALA A 215 -1.91 -28.22 -5.01
C ALA A 215 -3.14 -29.03 -5.44
N VAL A 216 -4.32 -28.56 -5.08
CA VAL A 216 -5.57 -29.15 -5.56
C VAL A 216 -5.61 -28.90 -7.07
N ALA A 217 -5.48 -29.97 -7.87
CA ALA A 217 -5.60 -29.86 -9.31
C ALA A 217 -6.99 -29.29 -9.62
N GLY A 218 -7.03 -28.04 -10.09
CA GLY A 218 -8.27 -27.39 -10.50
C GLY A 218 -9.00 -28.30 -11.48
N GLY A 219 -10.21 -28.73 -11.10
CA GLY A 219 -11.07 -29.57 -11.91
C GLY A 219 -11.40 -28.85 -13.20
N GLY A 220 -10.57 -29.04 -14.23
CA GLY A 220 -10.90 -28.74 -15.60
C GLY A 220 -12.08 -29.62 -15.98
N GLY A 221 -13.28 -29.06 -15.90
CA GLY A 221 -14.50 -29.64 -16.46
C GLY A 221 -14.35 -29.75 -17.97
N GLY A 222 -13.63 -30.77 -18.43
CA GLY A 222 -13.62 -31.24 -19.79
C GLY A 222 -14.99 -31.84 -20.09
N GLY A 223 -15.96 -30.98 -20.42
CA GLY A 223 -17.21 -31.37 -21.05
C GLY A 223 -16.92 -31.87 -22.46
N GLY A 224 -16.47 -33.12 -22.57
CA GLY A 224 -16.50 -33.88 -23.81
C GLY A 224 -17.95 -34.16 -24.19
N GLY A 225 -18.55 -33.26 -24.96
CA GLY A 225 -19.80 -33.50 -25.67
C GLY A 225 -19.52 -34.08 -27.05
N SER A 226 -19.43 -35.41 -27.14
CA SER A 226 -19.66 -36.15 -28.39
C SER A 226 -21.13 -36.57 -28.42
N GLY A 227 -21.87 -36.11 -29.44
CA GLY A 227 -23.28 -36.45 -29.68
C GLY A 227 -23.97 -35.40 -30.51
#